data_AF-A0A8B6GSL5-F1
#
_entry.id   AF-A0A8B6GSL5-F1
#
_cell.length_a   1.000
_cell.length_b   1.000
_cell.length_c   1.000
_cell.angle_alpha   90.00
_cell.angle_beta   90.00
_cell.angle_gamma   90.00
#
_symmetry.space_group_name_H-M   'P 1'
#
loop_
_entity.id
_entity.type
_entity.pdbx_description
1 polymer ?
#
loop_
_entity_poly.entity_id
_entity_poly.type
_entity_poly.pdbx_seq_one_letter_code
_entity_poly.pdbx_strand_id
1 'polypeptide(L)'
;MWKSRAEIQKAYRDRKKEKDGNAYLQKERERVKRYYVDTSALSKKKLEQRRTKIRQCMAKKRAKDKVPQNDKDEVPECSTRSSTPQQQQPPMLVKLNFPLKSRNKIQTRKRTSRAVAKANYKINKMTQKIQELKRRNWTITKRLQRRMARENKDNKNNLEKTISSPMRKANQDLRDANLSPTKYPDLQKKLTYHNCLISEIKESVSHEKNKFSSLYYKL
;
A
#
# COMPACT_ATOMS: atom_id res chain seq x y z
N MET A 1 23.63 -6.34 -9.80
CA MET A 1 22.17 -6.15 -9.59
C MET A 1 21.95 -5.50 -8.24
N TRP A 2 21.20 -4.41 -8.16
CA TRP A 2 20.96 -3.71 -6.88
C TRP A 2 19.88 -4.45 -6.09
N LYS A 3 20.14 -4.74 -4.81
CA LYS A 3 19.17 -5.44 -3.95
C LYS A 3 17.94 -4.56 -3.72
N SER A 4 16.76 -5.17 -3.77
CA SER A 4 15.51 -4.47 -3.45
C SER A 4 15.52 -4.00 -2.00
N ARG A 5 14.81 -2.91 -1.69
CA ARG A 5 14.67 -2.40 -0.31
C ARG A 5 14.18 -3.48 0.66
N ALA A 6 13.29 -4.36 0.22
CA ALA A 6 12.78 -5.47 1.02
C ALA A 6 13.87 -6.51 1.33
N GLU A 7 14.75 -6.80 0.37
CA GLU A 7 15.87 -7.72 0.54
C GLU A 7 16.92 -7.15 1.49
N ILE A 8 17.22 -5.85 1.37
CA ILE A 8 18.13 -5.14 2.29
C ILE A 8 17.60 -5.22 3.73
N GLN A 9 16.30 -4.99 3.92
CA GLN A 9 15.67 -5.07 5.24
C GLN A 9 15.62 -6.51 5.77
N LYS A 10 15.37 -7.50 4.91
CA LYS A 10 15.43 -8.92 5.28
C LYS A 10 16.82 -9.28 5.78
N ALA A 11 17.86 -8.97 5.01
CA ALA A 11 19.26 -9.22 5.38
C ALA A 11 19.68 -8.48 6.67
N TYR A 12 19.14 -7.29 6.93
CA TYR A 12 19.37 -6.59 8.21
C TYR A 12 18.73 -7.34 9.39
N ARG A 13 17.47 -7.80 9.25
CA ARG A 13 16.78 -8.56 10.30
C ARG A 13 17.47 -9.87 10.59
N ASP A 14 17.92 -10.57 9.55
CA ASP A 14 18.57 -11.87 9.70
C ASP A 14 19.94 -11.72 10.40
N ARG A 15 20.75 -10.71 10.03
CA ARG A 15 21.98 -10.37 10.77
C ARG A 15 21.73 -10.00 12.23
N LYS A 16 20.64 -9.29 12.53
CA LYS A 16 20.27 -8.95 13.91
C LYS A 16 19.86 -10.19 14.72
N LYS A 17 19.11 -11.11 14.13
CA LYS A 17 18.74 -12.38 14.77
C LYS A 17 19.96 -13.26 15.05
N GLU A 18 20.89 -13.31 14.11
CA GLU A 18 22.14 -14.05 14.25
C GLU A 18 23.03 -13.45 15.34
N LYS A 19 23.17 -12.11 15.36
CA LYS A 19 23.93 -11.39 16.37
C LYS A 19 23.35 -11.54 17.79
N ASP A 20 22.03 -11.44 17.92
CA ASP A 20 21.36 -11.56 19.22
C ASP A 20 21.15 -13.03 19.64
N GLY A 21 21.25 -13.98 18.69
CA GLY A 21 21.27 -15.42 18.90
C GLY A 21 20.22 -15.94 19.89
N ASN A 22 20.70 -16.47 21.02
CA ASN A 22 19.86 -17.03 22.08
C ASN A 22 18.95 -16.00 22.76
N ALA A 23 19.36 -14.73 22.86
CA ALA A 23 18.54 -13.68 23.43
C ALA A 23 17.32 -13.34 22.54
N TYR A 24 17.47 -13.44 21.22
CA TYR A 24 16.35 -13.29 20.29
C TYR A 24 15.32 -14.42 20.48
N LEU A 25 15.80 -15.67 20.61
CA LEU A 25 14.94 -16.83 20.84
C LEU A 25 14.21 -16.75 22.20
N GLN A 26 14.87 -16.30 23.25
CA GLN A 26 14.26 -16.07 24.56
C GLN A 26 13.15 -15.01 24.49
N LYS A 27 13.41 -13.86 23.86
CA LYS A 27 12.40 -12.81 23.66
C LYS A 27 11.21 -13.29 22.84
N GLU A 28 11.42 -14.13 21.83
CA GLU A 28 10.33 -14.76 21.09
C GLU A 28 9.52 -15.74 21.95
N ARG A 29 10.18 -16.56 22.79
CA ARG A 29 9.48 -17.45 23.74
C ARG A 29 8.64 -16.66 24.74
N GLU A 30 9.17 -15.58 25.30
CA GLU A 30 8.45 -14.69 26.22
C GLU A 30 7.27 -14.01 25.53
N ARG A 31 7.47 -13.50 24.31
CA ARG A 31 6.39 -12.89 23.53
C ARG A 31 5.28 -13.89 23.27
N VAL A 32 5.59 -15.12 22.88
CA VAL A 32 4.60 -16.18 22.67
C VAL A 32 3.89 -16.51 23.98
N LYS A 33 4.63 -16.63 25.10
CA LYS A 33 4.06 -16.92 26.43
C LYS A 33 3.05 -15.86 26.87
N ARG A 34 3.30 -14.58 26.61
CA ARG A 34 2.37 -13.47 26.93
C ARG A 34 0.99 -13.62 26.27
N TYR A 35 0.94 -14.16 25.06
CA TYR A 35 -0.31 -14.34 24.30
C TYR A 35 -0.85 -15.77 24.35
N TYR A 36 -0.08 -16.70 24.92
CA TYR A 36 -0.48 -18.08 25.06
C TYR A 36 -1.40 -18.24 26.26
N VAL A 37 -2.66 -18.53 25.98
CA VAL A 37 -3.65 -18.93 26.99
C VAL A 37 -3.87 -20.43 26.87
N ASP A 38 -3.68 -21.14 27.97
CA ASP A 38 -3.92 -22.57 28.02
C ASP A 38 -5.41 -22.89 27.79
N THR A 39 -5.69 -24.06 27.23
CA THR A 39 -7.04 -24.51 26.92
C THR A 39 -7.91 -24.70 28.16
N SER A 40 -7.30 -25.08 29.28
CA SER A 40 -7.95 -25.20 30.60
C SER A 40 -8.54 -23.86 31.09
N ALA A 41 -7.85 -22.75 30.81
CA ALA A 41 -8.23 -21.40 31.22
C ALA A 41 -9.25 -20.72 30.26
N LEU A 42 -9.67 -21.39 29.18
CA LEU A 42 -10.60 -20.82 28.21
C LEU A 42 -12.05 -21.19 28.52
N SER A 43 -12.94 -20.20 28.49
CA SER A 43 -14.39 -20.45 28.44
C SER A 43 -14.75 -21.34 27.24
N LYS A 44 -15.76 -22.21 27.40
CA LYS A 44 -16.27 -23.13 26.37
C LYS A 44 -16.46 -22.45 25.00
N LYS A 45 -17.02 -21.23 25.00
CA LYS A 45 -17.23 -20.41 23.78
C LYS A 45 -15.91 -20.04 23.08
N LYS A 46 -14.90 -19.60 23.82
CA LYS A 46 -13.58 -19.24 23.26
C LYS A 46 -12.83 -20.47 22.77
N LEU A 47 -12.97 -21.59 23.48
CA LEU A 47 -12.39 -22.88 23.10
C LEU A 47 -12.96 -23.36 21.76
N GLU A 48 -14.28 -23.25 21.58
CA GLU A 48 -14.94 -23.57 20.31
C GLU A 48 -14.48 -22.66 19.16
N GLN A 49 -14.39 -21.34 19.39
CA GLN A 49 -13.83 -20.38 18.43
C GLN A 49 -12.38 -20.73 18.02
N ARG A 50 -11.56 -21.17 18.98
CA ARG A 50 -10.19 -21.62 18.70
C ARG A 50 -10.20 -22.87 17.83
N ARG A 51 -11.05 -23.85 18.13
CA ARG A 51 -11.22 -25.09 17.34
C ARG A 51 -11.73 -24.81 15.92
N THR A 52 -12.68 -23.88 15.74
CA THR A 52 -13.18 -23.53 14.39
C THR A 52 -12.12 -22.83 13.57
N LYS A 53 -11.35 -21.90 14.16
CA LYS A 53 -10.23 -21.24 13.49
C LYS A 53 -9.16 -22.23 13.04
N ILE A 54 -8.79 -23.18 13.90
CA ILE A 54 -7.82 -24.25 13.56
C ILE A 54 -8.35 -25.10 12.41
N ARG A 55 -9.62 -25.55 12.48
CA ARG A 55 -10.26 -26.32 11.40
C ARG A 55 -10.24 -25.59 10.06
N GLN A 56 -10.55 -24.29 10.06
CA GLN A 56 -10.51 -23.45 8.85
C GLN A 56 -9.08 -23.30 8.30
N CYS A 57 -8.09 -23.07 9.16
CA CYS A 57 -6.68 -22.99 8.74
C CYS A 57 -6.22 -24.31 8.10
N MET A 58 -6.53 -25.45 8.72
CA MET A 58 -6.16 -26.77 8.19
C MET A 58 -6.91 -27.09 6.88
N ALA A 59 -8.18 -26.71 6.76
CA ALA A 59 -8.94 -26.87 5.52
C ALA A 59 -8.32 -26.05 4.37
N LYS A 60 -7.95 -24.78 4.63
CA LYS A 60 -7.26 -23.94 3.64
C LYS A 60 -5.91 -24.52 3.22
N LYS A 61 -5.13 -25.03 4.18
CA LYS A 61 -3.85 -25.68 3.89
C LYS A 61 -4.05 -26.90 2.99
N ARG A 62 -4.96 -27.81 3.36
CA ARG A 62 -5.31 -28.98 2.54
C ARG A 62 -5.81 -28.61 1.15
N ALA A 63 -6.60 -27.53 1.03
CA ALA A 63 -7.05 -27.04 -0.28
C ALA A 63 -5.87 -26.56 -1.12
N LYS A 64 -4.90 -25.87 -0.53
CA LYS A 64 -3.67 -25.43 -1.22
C LYS A 64 -2.80 -26.62 -1.62
N ASP A 65 -2.63 -27.59 -0.74
CA ASP A 65 -1.82 -28.80 -1.00
C ASP A 65 -2.49 -29.72 -2.05
N LYS A 66 -3.82 -29.64 -2.20
CA LYS A 66 -4.61 -30.34 -3.24
C LYS A 66 -4.67 -29.61 -4.58
N VAL A 67 -4.16 -28.38 -4.69
CA VAL A 67 -3.93 -27.75 -5.98
C VAL A 67 -2.56 -28.23 -6.43
N PRO A 68 -2.45 -29.24 -7.31
CA PRO A 68 -1.16 -29.55 -7.93
C PRO A 68 -0.66 -28.29 -8.63
N GLN A 69 0.65 -28.05 -8.58
CA GLN A 69 1.33 -27.14 -9.50
C GLN A 69 1.24 -27.70 -10.94
N ASN A 70 0.04 -27.75 -11.51
CA ASN A 70 -0.17 -27.97 -12.92
C ASN A 70 -0.38 -26.60 -13.57
N ASP A 71 0.71 -25.84 -13.61
CA ASP A 71 0.95 -24.89 -14.69
C ASP A 71 2.11 -25.48 -15.50
N LYS A 72 1.76 -26.43 -16.38
CA LYS A 72 2.33 -26.62 -17.71
C LYS A 72 1.52 -27.71 -18.42
N ASP A 73 0.86 -27.23 -19.46
CA ASP A 73 0.39 -27.97 -20.63
C ASP A 73 -0.90 -28.81 -20.53
N GLU A 74 -1.66 -28.68 -21.61
CA GLU A 74 -2.78 -29.50 -22.08
C GLU A 74 -4.17 -29.19 -21.54
N VAL A 75 -4.87 -28.40 -22.37
CA VAL A 75 -6.32 -28.34 -22.50
C VAL A 75 -6.85 -29.75 -22.80
N PRO A 76 -7.79 -30.31 -22.03
CA PRO A 76 -8.59 -31.42 -22.50
C PRO A 76 -9.91 -30.89 -23.04
N GLU A 77 -10.05 -30.95 -24.36
CA GLU A 77 -11.33 -31.11 -25.03
C GLU A 77 -12.17 -32.17 -24.31
N CYS A 78 -13.36 -31.79 -23.83
CA CYS A 78 -14.34 -32.78 -23.39
C CYS A 78 -15.50 -32.78 -24.38
N SER A 79 -15.31 -33.66 -25.36
CA SER A 79 -16.25 -34.10 -26.38
C SER A 79 -17.62 -34.44 -25.77
N THR A 80 -18.65 -33.77 -26.30
CA THR A 80 -20.06 -34.13 -26.16
C THR A 80 -20.31 -35.52 -26.71
N ARG A 81 -20.48 -36.52 -25.83
CA ARG A 81 -21.04 -37.83 -26.18
C ARG A 81 -22.50 -37.92 -25.71
N SER A 82 -23.39 -37.86 -26.69
CA SER A 82 -24.77 -38.31 -26.64
C SER A 82 -24.84 -39.82 -26.40
N SER A 83 -25.62 -40.27 -25.42
CA SER A 83 -26.23 -41.61 -25.42
C SER A 83 -27.43 -41.66 -24.46
N THR A 84 -28.63 -41.54 -25.03
CA THR A 84 -29.81 -42.33 -24.62
C THR A 84 -29.51 -43.81 -24.88
N PRO A 85 -30.06 -44.80 -24.14
CA PRO A 85 -31.50 -45.08 -24.17
C PRO A 85 -32.11 -45.73 -22.90
N GLN A 86 -33.40 -46.08 -23.03
CA GLN A 86 -34.22 -47.06 -22.29
C GLN A 86 -35.19 -46.51 -21.24
N GLN A 87 -36.45 -46.41 -21.70
CA GLN A 87 -37.66 -46.48 -20.89
C GLN A 87 -37.71 -47.81 -20.16
N GLN A 88 -37.47 -47.79 -18.85
CA GLN A 88 -37.94 -48.82 -17.94
C GLN A 88 -39.15 -48.25 -17.20
N GLN A 89 -40.27 -48.96 -17.22
CA GLN A 89 -41.46 -48.54 -16.50
C GLN A 89 -41.15 -48.43 -14.99
N PRO A 90 -41.65 -47.38 -14.31
CA PRO A 90 -41.36 -47.20 -12.89
C PRO A 90 -42.04 -48.32 -12.07
N PRO A 91 -41.37 -48.88 -11.05
CA PRO A 91 -41.98 -49.85 -10.15
C PRO A 91 -43.19 -49.23 -9.44
N MET A 92 -44.23 -50.05 -9.25
CA MET A 92 -45.48 -49.66 -8.61
C MET A 92 -45.23 -49.13 -7.20
N LEU A 93 -45.41 -47.83 -6.98
CA LEU A 93 -45.24 -47.17 -5.70
C LEU A 93 -46.51 -47.35 -4.85
N VAL A 94 -46.47 -48.31 -3.92
CA VAL A 94 -47.50 -48.43 -2.87
C VAL A 94 -47.32 -47.29 -1.87
N LYS A 95 -48.29 -46.37 -1.84
CA LYS A 95 -48.27 -45.20 -0.97
C LYS A 95 -48.77 -45.59 0.42
N LEU A 96 -47.86 -45.98 1.30
CA LEU A 96 -48.16 -46.19 2.72
C LEU A 96 -48.35 -44.82 3.40
N ASN A 97 -49.59 -44.51 3.77
CA ASN A 97 -49.93 -43.30 4.51
C ASN A 97 -49.54 -43.47 5.98
N PHE A 98 -48.31 -43.09 6.33
CA PHE A 98 -47.91 -42.95 7.73
C PHE A 98 -48.40 -41.58 8.25
N PRO A 99 -49.25 -41.53 9.30
CA PRO A 99 -49.62 -40.26 9.93
C PRO A 99 -48.42 -39.69 10.68
N LEU A 100 -47.59 -38.94 9.96
CA LEU A 100 -46.49 -38.18 10.54
C LEU A 100 -47.10 -37.04 11.37
N LYS A 101 -47.15 -37.24 12.70
CA LYS A 101 -47.49 -36.20 13.67
C LYS A 101 -46.65 -34.97 13.37
N SER A 102 -47.32 -33.92 12.89
CA SER A 102 -46.87 -32.54 12.66
C SER A 102 -45.49 -32.23 13.27
N ARG A 103 -44.43 -32.38 12.46
CA ARG A 103 -43.12 -31.80 12.78
C ARG A 103 -43.27 -30.29 12.64
N ASN A 104 -43.07 -29.57 13.74
CA ASN A 104 -42.99 -28.12 13.85
C ASN A 104 -42.60 -27.45 12.53
N LYS A 105 -43.39 -26.47 12.09
CA LYS A 105 -43.14 -25.63 10.91
C LYS A 105 -41.80 -24.88 11.06
N ILE A 106 -40.69 -25.57 10.83
CA ILE A 106 -39.39 -24.96 10.59
C ILE A 106 -39.59 -24.17 9.31
N GLN A 107 -39.65 -22.83 9.41
CA GLN A 107 -39.72 -21.95 8.25
C GLN A 107 -38.52 -22.28 7.35
N THR A 108 -38.74 -23.06 6.31
CA THR A 108 -37.73 -23.35 5.31
C THR A 108 -37.44 -22.03 4.61
N ARG A 109 -36.23 -21.49 4.82
CA ARG A 109 -35.79 -20.27 4.14
C ARG A 109 -36.05 -20.43 2.65
N LYS A 110 -36.87 -19.55 2.07
CA LYS A 110 -37.19 -19.57 0.64
C LYS A 110 -35.88 -19.55 -0.14
N ARG A 111 -35.65 -20.62 -0.92
CA ARG A 111 -34.43 -20.80 -1.69
C ARG A 111 -34.44 -19.76 -2.80
N THR A 112 -33.53 -18.78 -2.75
CA THR A 112 -33.37 -17.82 -3.84
C THR A 112 -33.07 -18.56 -5.14
N SER A 113 -33.68 -18.16 -6.25
CA SER A 113 -33.44 -18.80 -7.54
C SER A 113 -31.95 -18.75 -7.89
N ARG A 114 -31.46 -19.79 -8.59
CA ARG A 114 -30.05 -19.87 -9.01
C ARG A 114 -29.62 -18.65 -9.84
N ALA A 115 -30.54 -18.12 -10.66
CA ALA A 115 -30.30 -16.91 -11.47
C ALA A 115 -30.03 -15.68 -10.59
N VAL A 116 -30.87 -15.45 -9.56
CA VAL A 116 -30.71 -14.34 -8.61
C VAL A 116 -29.43 -14.49 -7.80
N ALA A 117 -29.09 -15.70 -7.36
CA ALA A 117 -27.83 -15.96 -6.66
C ALA A 117 -26.59 -15.65 -7.53
N LYS A 118 -26.61 -16.02 -8.81
CA LYS A 118 -25.54 -15.70 -9.77
C LYS A 118 -25.43 -14.18 -10.02
N ALA A 119 -26.55 -13.49 -10.16
CA ALA A 119 -26.58 -12.04 -10.32
C ALA A 119 -26.00 -11.32 -9.10
N ASN A 120 -26.44 -11.69 -7.89
CA ASN A 120 -25.92 -11.14 -6.63
C ASN A 120 -24.43 -11.40 -6.44
N TYR A 121 -23.94 -12.59 -6.84
CA TYR A 121 -22.51 -12.86 -6.85
C TYR A 121 -21.74 -11.92 -7.79
N LYS A 122 -22.25 -11.70 -9.01
CA LYS A 122 -21.62 -10.79 -9.98
C LYS A 122 -21.61 -9.34 -9.47
N ILE A 123 -22.71 -8.88 -8.88
CA ILE A 123 -22.80 -7.56 -8.24
C ILE A 123 -21.73 -7.44 -7.16
N ASN A 124 -21.65 -8.40 -6.22
CA ASN A 124 -20.66 -8.38 -5.15
C ASN A 124 -19.21 -8.42 -5.65
N LYS A 125 -18.95 -9.19 -6.71
CA LYS A 125 -17.62 -9.24 -7.35
C LYS A 125 -17.25 -7.87 -7.95
N MET A 126 -18.20 -7.23 -8.64
CA MET A 126 -18.00 -5.91 -9.23
C MET A 126 -17.84 -4.82 -8.18
N THR A 127 -18.64 -4.82 -7.11
CA THR A 127 -18.52 -3.84 -6.02
C THR A 127 -17.17 -3.95 -5.30
N GLN A 128 -16.69 -5.17 -5.05
CA GLN A 128 -15.34 -5.39 -4.52
C GLN A 128 -14.27 -4.85 -5.47
N LYS A 129 -14.41 -5.06 -6.78
CA LYS A 129 -13.44 -4.55 -7.76
C LYS A 129 -13.42 -3.03 -7.83
N ILE A 130 -14.59 -2.39 -7.76
CA ILE A 130 -14.70 -0.93 -7.70
C ILE A 130 -14.01 -0.40 -6.44
N GLN A 131 -14.23 -1.03 -5.27
CA GLN A 131 -13.55 -0.64 -4.04
C GLN A 131 -12.03 -0.80 -4.14
N GLU A 132 -11.55 -1.88 -4.74
CA GLU A 132 -10.13 -2.10 -4.99
C GLU A 132 -9.53 -1.00 -5.88
N LEU A 133 -10.19 -0.68 -6.99
CA LEU A 133 -9.77 0.38 -7.91
C LEU A 133 -9.77 1.76 -7.24
N LYS A 134 -10.79 2.07 -6.42
CA LYS A 134 -10.81 3.32 -5.63
C LYS A 134 -9.59 3.42 -4.70
N ARG A 135 -9.22 2.34 -4.01
CA ARG A 135 -8.01 2.30 -3.16
C ARG A 135 -6.72 2.49 -3.96
N ARG A 136 -6.62 1.84 -5.13
CA ARG A 136 -5.47 1.99 -6.04
C ARG A 136 -5.35 3.42 -6.56
N ASN A 137 -6.44 4.02 -7.04
CA ASN A 137 -6.47 5.41 -7.48
C ASN A 137 -6.06 6.37 -6.36
N TRP A 138 -6.59 6.21 -5.15
CA TRP A 138 -6.18 7.02 -4.00
C TRP A 138 -4.67 6.92 -3.70
N THR A 139 -4.11 5.72 -3.83
CA THR A 139 -2.67 5.51 -3.62
C THR A 139 -1.84 6.20 -4.71
N ILE A 140 -2.27 6.10 -5.97
CA ILE A 140 -1.61 6.75 -7.11
C ILE A 140 -1.68 8.27 -6.99
N THR A 141 -2.86 8.83 -6.69
CA THR A 141 -3.04 10.29 -6.53
C THR A 141 -2.18 10.81 -5.39
N LYS A 142 -2.09 10.10 -4.26
CA LYS A 142 -1.18 10.48 -3.16
C LYS A 142 0.30 10.39 -3.54
N ARG A 143 0.69 9.42 -4.38
CA ARG A 143 2.07 9.36 -4.90
C ARG A 143 2.37 10.54 -5.82
N LEU A 144 1.45 10.89 -6.73
CA LEU A 144 1.57 12.06 -7.59
C LEU A 144 1.66 13.34 -6.78
N GLN A 145 0.78 13.53 -5.78
CA GLN A 145 0.81 14.69 -4.89
C GLN A 145 2.17 14.85 -4.18
N ARG A 146 2.75 13.74 -3.69
CA ARG A 146 4.08 13.76 -3.05
C ARG A 146 5.20 14.06 -4.04
N ARG A 147 5.09 13.57 -5.28
CA ARG A 147 6.06 13.85 -6.34
C ARG A 147 6.03 15.34 -6.71
N MET A 148 4.85 15.90 -6.97
CA MET A 148 4.67 17.33 -7.23
C MET A 148 5.20 18.20 -6.08
N ALA A 149 4.96 17.79 -4.82
CA ALA A 149 5.50 18.51 -3.67
C ALA A 149 7.04 18.49 -3.58
N ARG A 150 7.70 17.43 -4.09
CA ARG A 150 9.17 17.36 -4.17
C ARG A 150 9.69 18.23 -5.30
N GLU A 151 9.10 18.13 -6.49
CA GLU A 151 9.46 18.95 -7.65
C GLU A 151 9.32 20.45 -7.32
N ASN A 152 8.25 20.85 -6.63
CA ASN A 152 8.07 22.23 -6.16
C ASN A 152 9.13 22.63 -5.11
N LYS A 153 9.57 21.72 -4.24
CA LYS A 153 10.62 21.99 -3.25
C LYS A 153 11.98 22.14 -3.93
N ASP A 154 12.30 21.29 -4.90
CA ASP A 154 13.55 21.33 -5.64
C ASP A 154 13.61 22.58 -6.54
N ASN A 155 12.49 22.96 -7.15
CA ASN A 155 12.35 24.23 -7.86
C ASN A 155 12.50 25.44 -6.92
N LYS A 156 11.92 25.40 -5.72
CA LYS A 156 12.13 26.46 -4.71
C LYS A 156 13.59 26.55 -4.26
N ASN A 157 14.25 25.42 -4.02
CA ASN A 157 15.68 25.38 -3.69
C ASN A 157 16.58 25.89 -4.82
N ASN A 158 16.20 25.67 -6.08
CA ASN A 158 16.91 26.19 -7.25
C ASN A 158 16.66 27.69 -7.45
N LEU A 159 15.44 28.18 -7.19
CA LEU A 159 15.12 29.61 -7.19
C LEU A 159 15.81 30.36 -6.02
N GLU A 160 15.93 29.74 -4.84
CA GLU A 160 16.71 30.28 -3.72
C GLU A 160 18.24 30.23 -3.95
N LYS A 161 18.72 29.43 -4.92
CA LYS A 161 20.11 29.51 -5.40
C LYS A 161 20.31 30.70 -6.34
N THR A 162 19.30 31.09 -7.12
CA THR A 162 19.38 32.24 -8.02
C THR A 162 19.17 33.57 -7.28
N ILE A 163 18.34 33.59 -6.23
CA ILE A 163 18.21 34.71 -5.30
C ILE A 163 19.24 34.55 -4.18
N SER A 164 20.52 34.73 -4.53
CA SER A 164 21.60 34.65 -3.54
C SER A 164 21.54 35.87 -2.61
N SER A 165 21.19 35.63 -1.34
CA SER A 165 21.29 36.62 -0.26
C SER A 165 22.68 37.28 -0.26
N PRO A 166 22.81 38.58 0.05
CA PRO A 166 24.10 39.29 0.07
C PRO A 166 25.18 38.56 0.88
N MET A 167 24.81 37.93 1.99
CA MET A 167 25.72 37.14 2.82
C MET A 167 26.16 35.82 2.15
N ARG A 168 25.26 35.19 1.39
CA ARG A 168 25.60 33.99 0.62
C ARG A 168 26.53 34.30 -0.55
N LYS A 169 26.36 35.46 -1.21
CA LYS A 169 27.31 35.96 -2.23
C LYS A 169 28.67 36.22 -1.61
N ALA A 170 28.73 36.93 -0.48
CA ALA A 170 30.00 37.19 0.22
C ALA A 170 30.73 35.90 0.60
N ASN A 171 30.00 34.87 1.04
CA ASN A 171 30.57 33.57 1.34
C ASN A 171 31.07 32.82 0.09
N GLN A 172 30.43 33.03 -1.06
CA GLN A 172 30.87 32.47 -2.32
C GLN A 172 32.14 33.18 -2.81
N ASP A 173 32.16 34.51 -2.79
CA ASP A 173 33.32 35.34 -3.18
C ASP A 173 34.57 34.97 -2.36
N LEU A 174 34.41 34.75 -1.05
CA LEU A 174 35.49 34.25 -0.19
C LEU A 174 35.97 32.86 -0.59
N ARG A 175 35.05 31.94 -0.89
CA ARG A 175 35.40 30.58 -1.31
C ARG A 175 36.08 30.54 -2.67
N ASP A 176 35.64 31.39 -3.60
CA ASP A 176 36.24 31.52 -4.94
C ASP A 176 37.66 32.10 -4.84
N ALA A 177 37.94 32.93 -3.83
CA ALA A 177 39.28 33.39 -3.47
C ALA A 177 40.09 32.38 -2.63
N ASN A 178 39.61 31.14 -2.45
CA ASN A 178 40.19 30.10 -1.59
C ASN A 178 40.31 30.49 -0.10
N LEU A 179 39.51 31.45 0.36
CA LEU A 179 39.43 31.88 1.75
C LEU A 179 38.24 31.22 2.45
N SER A 180 38.43 30.86 3.72
CA SER A 180 37.35 30.28 4.53
C SER A 180 36.55 31.40 5.22
N PRO A 181 35.22 31.47 5.04
CA PRO A 181 34.41 32.51 5.67
C PRO A 181 34.47 32.54 7.20
N THR A 182 34.73 31.39 7.82
CA THR A 182 34.84 31.28 9.28
C THR A 182 36.16 31.83 9.82
N LYS A 183 37.21 31.88 9.00
CA LYS A 183 38.54 32.38 9.39
C LYS A 183 38.65 33.90 9.26
N TYR A 184 37.80 34.53 8.43
CA TYR A 184 37.88 35.96 8.12
C TYR A 184 36.52 36.66 8.25
N PRO A 185 35.96 36.78 9.48
CA PRO A 185 34.64 37.32 9.71
C PRO A 185 34.53 38.82 9.36
N ASP A 186 35.60 39.59 9.52
CA ASP A 186 35.57 41.03 9.20
C ASP A 186 35.54 41.28 7.69
N LEU A 187 36.24 40.45 6.91
CA LEU A 187 36.19 40.49 5.46
C LEU A 187 34.81 40.05 4.94
N GLN A 188 34.23 39.02 5.57
CA GLN A 188 32.86 38.57 5.28
C GLN A 188 31.83 39.68 5.54
N LYS A 189 31.93 40.41 6.66
CA LYS A 189 31.04 41.55 6.96
C LYS A 189 31.17 42.66 5.91
N LYS A 190 32.40 43.04 5.54
CA LYS A 190 32.66 44.06 4.50
C LYS A 190 32.08 43.66 3.14
N LEU A 191 32.31 42.41 2.72
CA LEU A 191 31.76 41.88 1.47
C LEU A 191 30.23 41.79 1.50
N THR A 192 29.65 41.42 2.64
CA THR A 192 28.20 41.37 2.80
C THR A 192 27.58 42.75 2.67
N TYR A 193 28.16 43.75 3.34
CA TYR A 193 27.73 45.15 3.24
C TYR A 193 27.85 45.70 1.81
N HIS A 194 29.00 45.46 1.16
CA HIS A 194 29.22 45.82 -0.24
C HIS A 194 28.17 45.18 -1.18
N ASN A 195 27.86 43.90 -0.97
CA ASN A 195 26.85 43.20 -1.76
C ASN A 195 25.43 43.72 -1.52
N CYS A 196 25.11 44.22 -0.31
CA CYS A 196 23.85 44.92 -0.02
C CYS A 196 23.75 46.25 -0.78
N LEU A 197 24.81 47.07 -0.75
CA LEU A 197 24.86 48.33 -1.48
C LEU A 197 24.70 48.11 -2.98
N ILE A 198 25.37 47.11 -3.54
CA ILE A 198 25.22 46.75 -4.96
C ILE A 198 23.78 46.33 -5.28
N SER A 199 23.10 45.60 -4.40
CA SER A 199 21.68 45.26 -4.64
C SER A 199 20.79 46.50 -4.62
N GLU A 200 20.98 47.42 -3.66
CA GLU A 200 20.21 48.66 -3.58
C GLU A 200 20.43 49.56 -4.80
N ILE A 201 21.67 49.69 -5.26
CA ILE A 201 22.01 50.45 -6.48
C ILE A 201 21.39 49.79 -7.72
N LYS A 202 21.40 48.46 -7.81
CA LYS A 202 20.77 47.74 -8.93
C LYS A 202 19.26 47.92 -8.92
N GLU A 203 18.63 47.87 -7.75
CA GLU A 203 17.19 48.08 -7.58
C GLU A 203 16.77 49.51 -7.92
N SER A 204 17.53 50.53 -7.50
CA SER A 204 17.26 51.92 -7.84
C SER A 204 17.38 52.18 -9.34
N VAL A 205 18.45 51.68 -9.99
CA VAL A 205 18.65 51.79 -11.44
C VAL A 205 17.57 51.03 -12.22
N SER A 206 17.15 49.85 -11.77
CA SER A 206 16.03 49.11 -12.37
C SER A 206 14.70 49.85 -12.23
N HIS A 207 14.45 50.48 -11.07
CA HIS A 207 13.26 51.29 -10.85
C HIS A 207 13.23 52.54 -11.74
N GLU A 208 14.36 53.22 -11.94
CA GLU A 208 14.45 54.35 -12.87
C GLU A 208 14.20 53.91 -14.31
N LYS A 209 14.84 52.84 -14.78
CA LYS A 209 14.61 52.30 -16.13
C LYS A 209 13.14 51.94 -16.39
N ASN A 210 12.47 51.33 -15.41
CA ASN A 210 11.04 51.02 -15.50
C ASN A 210 10.15 52.27 -15.45
N LYS A 211 10.54 53.32 -14.71
CA LYS A 211 9.84 54.61 -14.73
C LYS A 211 9.95 55.27 -16.10
N PHE A 212 11.16 55.32 -16.68
CA PHE A 212 11.40 55.85 -18.03
C PHE A 212 10.68 55.05 -19.11
N SER A 213 10.66 53.71 -19.02
CA SER A 213 9.90 52.89 -19.98
C SER A 213 8.39 53.11 -19.84
N SER A 214 7.85 53.26 -18.62
CA SER A 214 6.42 53.52 -18.41
C SER A 214 5.96 54.90 -18.93
N LEU A 215 6.88 55.88 -18.98
CA LEU A 215 6.61 57.21 -19.54
C LEU A 215 6.60 57.19 -21.07
N TYR A 216 7.42 56.34 -21.70
CA TYR A 216 7.47 56.19 -23.15
C TYR A 216 6.24 55.50 -23.78
N TYR A 217 5.47 54.73 -23.00
CA TYR A 217 4.23 54.09 -23.46
C TYR A 217 2.95 54.88 -23.11
N LYS A 218 3.10 56.13 -22.62
CA LYS A 218 1.99 57.02 -22.24
C LYS A 218 1.82 58.24 -23.16
N LEU A 219 2.57 58.31 -24.25
CA LEU A 219 2.39 59.22 -25.39
C LEU A 219 1.82 58.41 -26.56
#